data_AF-A0A1J0VWE9-F1
#
_entry.id   AF-A0A1J0VWE9-F1
#
_cell.length_a   1.000
_cell.length_b   1.000
_cell.length_c   1.000
_cell.angle_alpha   90.00
_cell.angle_beta   90.00
_cell.angle_gamma   90.00
#
_symmetry.space_group_name_H-M   'P 1'
#
loop_
_entity.id
_entity.type
_entity.pdbx_description
1 polymer ?
#
loop_
_entity_poly.entity_id
_entity_poly.type
_entity_poly.pdbx_seq_one_letter_code
_entity_poly.pdbx_strand_id
1 'polypeptide(L)' 'MPKATFSQVVGTDNLRSGQRASVPNLMLAGDWTRTDWSATMASAVQSAERAVEALLTQPNGSR' A
#
# COMPACT_ATOMS: atom_id res chain seq x y z
N MET A 1 22.90 -5.83 -1.63
CA MET A 1 21.77 -5.09 -1.01
C MET A 1 21.07 -6.01 0.00
N PRO A 2 21.42 -5.96 1.30
CA PRO A 2 20.93 -6.94 2.28
C PRO A 2 19.44 -6.82 2.62
N LYS A 3 18.76 -5.77 2.17
CA LYS A 3 17.32 -5.51 2.42
C LYS A 3 16.49 -5.49 1.13
N ALA A 4 17.00 -6.07 0.05
CA ALA A 4 16.31 -6.10 -1.24
C ALA A 4 15.09 -7.03 -1.25
N THR A 5 15.10 -8.05 -0.39
CA THR A 5 14.01 -9.00 -0.23
C THR A 5 13.67 -9.18 1.24
N PHE A 6 12.43 -9.57 1.50
CA PHE A 6 11.97 -10.00 2.81
C PHE A 6 11.16 -11.28 2.66
N SER A 7 11.17 -12.14 3.68
CA SER A 7 10.37 -13.35 3.70
C SER A 7 8.98 -13.00 4.22
N GLN A 8 7.97 -13.11 3.35
CA GLN A 8 6.58 -13.07 3.78
C GLN A 8 6.24 -14.40 4.44
N VAL A 9 5.88 -14.35 5.73
CA VAL A 9 5.40 -15.51 6.50
C VAL A 9 3.88 -15.46 6.65
N VAL A 10 3.27 -16.57 7.08
CA VAL A 10 1.83 -16.62 7.37
C VAL A 10 1.44 -15.47 8.31
N GLY A 11 0.39 -14.74 7.96
CA GLY A 11 -0.07 -13.58 8.71
C GLY A 11 0.59 -12.24 8.35
N THR A 12 1.61 -12.22 7.48
CA THR A 12 2.25 -10.95 7.04
C THR A 12 1.23 -9.99 6.42
N ASP A 13 0.23 -10.50 5.71
CA ASP A 13 -0.79 -9.66 5.08
C ASP A 13 -1.59 -8.82 6.07
N ASN A 14 -1.83 -9.35 7.28
CA ASN A 14 -2.51 -8.62 8.37
C ASN A 14 -1.70 -7.41 8.88
N LEU A 15 -0.38 -7.43 8.69
CA LEU A 15 0.51 -6.34 9.08
C LEU A 15 0.61 -5.24 8.00
N ARG A 16 0.13 -5.52 6.78
CA ARG A 16 0.17 -4.56 5.67
C ARG A 16 -0.97 -3.57 5.82
N SER A 17 -0.61 -2.28 5.94
CA SER A 17 -1.58 -1.19 6.04
C SER A 17 -2.38 -1.04 4.76
N GLY A 18 -3.60 -0.51 4.84
CA GLY A 18 -4.30 0.02 3.67
C GLY A 18 -3.59 1.26 3.09
N GLN A 19 -4.10 1.74 1.96
CA GLN A 19 -3.49 2.84 1.19
C GLN A 19 -3.67 4.22 1.85
N ARG A 20 -4.70 4.43 2.68
CA ARG A 20 -4.92 5.71 3.36
C ARG A 20 -3.97 5.86 4.54
N ALA A 21 -3.16 6.92 4.55
CA ALA A 21 -2.39 7.33 5.71
C ALA A 21 -3.25 8.18 6.68
N SER A 22 -2.73 8.44 7.88
CA SER A 22 -3.34 9.38 8.82
C SER A 22 -3.19 10.84 8.39
N VAL A 23 -2.26 11.14 7.48
CA VAL A 23 -2.01 12.49 6.97
C VAL A 23 -2.95 12.74 5.78
N PRO A 24 -3.73 13.84 5.77
CA PRO A 24 -4.60 14.18 4.66
C PRO A 24 -3.84 14.24 3.34
N ASN A 25 -4.43 13.69 2.28
CA ASN A 25 -3.87 13.71 0.92
C ASN A 25 -2.53 12.97 0.77
N LEU A 26 -2.12 12.16 1.76
CA LEU A 26 -0.99 11.25 1.68
C LEU A 26 -1.47 9.80 1.56
N MET A 27 -1.07 9.13 0.49
CA MET A 27 -1.37 7.70 0.28
C MET A 27 -0.09 6.86 0.29
N LEU A 28 -0.23 5.60 0.70
CA LEU A 28 0.84 4.61 0.75
C LEU A 28 0.69 3.62 -0.40
N ALA A 29 1.80 3.27 -1.05
CA ALA A 29 1.89 2.22 -2.06
C ALA A 29 3.19 1.41 -1.89
N GLY A 30 3.24 0.21 -2.46
CA GLY A 30 4.40 -0.69 -2.43
C GLY A 30 4.19 -1.94 -1.57
N ASP A 31 5.27 -2.69 -1.36
CA ASP A 31 5.23 -4.05 -0.80
C ASP A 31 4.72 -4.14 0.65
N TRP A 32 4.74 -3.03 1.39
CA TRP A 32 4.26 -2.96 2.79
C TRP A 32 2.80 -2.52 2.91
N THR A 33 2.10 -2.29 1.80
CA THR A 33 0.66 -1.96 1.80
C THR A 33 -0.17 -3.12 1.27
N ARG A 34 -1.44 -3.20 1.68
CA ARG A 34 -2.31 -4.35 1.44
C ARG A 34 -2.61 -4.53 -0.05
N THR A 35 -2.29 -5.71 -0.57
CA THR A 35 -2.53 -6.16 -1.94
C THR A 35 -3.00 -7.62 -1.93
N ASP A 36 -3.54 -8.11 -3.03
CA ASP A 36 -3.98 -9.52 -3.11
C ASP A 36 -2.82 -10.47 -3.45
N TRP A 37 -1.64 -9.90 -3.71
CA TRP A 37 -0.43 -10.59 -4.17
C TRP A 37 0.70 -10.47 -3.14
N SER A 38 1.66 -11.40 -3.21
CA SER A 38 2.95 -11.26 -2.53
C SER A 38 3.77 -10.11 -3.13
N ALA A 39 4.87 -9.71 -2.45
CA ALA A 39 5.75 -8.62 -2.87
C ALA A 39 6.38 -8.89 -4.25
N THR A 40 5.77 -8.29 -5.28
CA THR A 40 6.09 -8.47 -6.70
C THR A 40 5.91 -7.14 -7.43
N MET A 41 6.41 -7.03 -8.66
CA MET A 41 6.12 -5.85 -9.48
C MET A 41 4.61 -5.64 -9.72
N ALA A 42 3.84 -6.72 -9.86
CA ALA A 42 2.38 -6.65 -10.02
C ALA A 42 1.68 -6.13 -8.75
N SER A 43 2.13 -6.55 -7.56
CA SER A 43 1.60 -5.99 -6.30
C SER A 43 1.92 -4.50 -6.19
N ALA A 44 3.11 -4.07 -6.62
CA ALA A 44 3.45 -2.65 -6.63
C ALA A 44 2.49 -1.85 -7.51
N VAL A 45 2.16 -2.33 -8.72
CA VAL A 45 1.18 -1.69 -9.61
C VAL A 45 -0.22 -1.68 -8.98
N GLN A 46 -0.71 -2.82 -8.49
CA GLN A 46 -2.04 -2.90 -7.85
C GLN A 46 -2.14 -1.95 -6.63
N SER A 47 -1.07 -1.87 -5.83
CA SER A 47 -1.04 -0.98 -4.66
C SER A 47 -1.11 0.50 -5.05
N ALA A 48 -0.49 0.88 -6.18
CA ALA A 48 -0.51 2.24 -6.69
C ALA A 48 -1.89 2.61 -7.24
N GLU A 49 -2.53 1.69 -7.98
CA GLU A 49 -3.91 1.86 -8.44
C GLU A 49 -4.87 2.12 -7.27
N ARG A 50 -4.82 1.27 -6.23
CA ARG A 50 -5.61 1.45 -5.01
C ARG A 50 -5.31 2.75 -4.28
N ALA A 51 -4.05 3.21 -4.31
CA ALA A 51 -3.66 4.46 -3.67
C ALA A 51 -4.24 5.67 -4.40
N VAL A 52 -4.22 5.65 -5.73
CA VAL A 52 -4.85 6.69 -6.56
C VAL A 52 -6.36 6.68 -6.37
N GLU A 53 -7.00 5.51 -6.36
CA GLU A 53 -8.43 5.39 -6.08
C GLU A 53 -8.79 5.94 -4.69
N ALA A 54 -8.00 5.60 -3.67
CA ALA A 54 -8.19 6.11 -2.31
C ALA A 54 -8.07 7.63 -2.22
N LEU A 55 -7.16 8.23 -3.00
CA LEU A 55 -6.99 9.69 -3.11
C LEU A 55 -8.17 10.34 -3.81
N LEU A 56 -8.61 9.82 -4.96
CA LEU A 56 -9.70 10.38 -5.75
C LEU A 56 -11.07 10.26 -5.06
N THR A 57 -11.23 9.24 -4.21
CA THR A 57 -12.45 9.01 -3.42
C THR A 57 -12.37 9.63 -2.02
N GLN A 58 -11.23 10.22 -1.64
CA GLN A 58 -11.12 10.92 -0.37
C GLN A 58 -12.05 12.15 -0.43
N PRO A 59 -12.93 12.37 0.56
CA PRO A 59 -13.63 13.63 0.66
C PRO A 59 -12.58 14.74 0.73
N ASN A 60 -12.80 15.82 -0.03
CA ASN A 60 -11.92 17.00 -0.04
C ASN A 60 -11.87 17.62 1.36
N GLY A 61 -11.00 17.07 2.22
CA GLY A 61 -10.80 17.47 3.60
C GLY A 61 -9.77 18.58 3.63
N SER A 62 -10.26 19.81 3.80
CA SER A 62 -9.61 21.01 4.35
C SER A 62 -8.08 21.09 4.24
N ARG A 63 -7.61 22.06 3.45
CA ARG A 63 -6.29 22.68 3.64
C ARG A 63 -6.10 23.12 5.09
#